data_AF-A0A285V277-F1
#
_entry.id   AF-A0A285V277-F1
#
_cell.length_a   1.000
_cell.length_b   1.000
_cell.length_c   1.000
_cell.angle_alpha   90.00
_cell.angle_beta   90.00
_cell.angle_gamma   90.00
#
_symmetry.space_group_name_H-M   'P 1'
#
loop_
_entity.id
_entity.type
_entity.pdbx_description
1 polymer ?
#
loop_
_entity_poly.entity_id
_entity_poly.type
_entity_poly.pdbx_seq_one_letter_code
_entity_poly.pdbx_strand_id
1 'polypeptide(L)'
;MIKIAYAGMFLLGLCSSVSAGPQQNFDFAKSACASKANGFEKAIAIRVFPHLTEKGGFGLRDGKTDWEASFGLQSPDAIFDYVSRATFDGWAVYQLHSGDDPTRFTVQYMFGDVNPAPHDCILVPESPELVSLNDMPAMALHMYLSRLTGDGSGSPDQMRSRLRQALGLPEEAPATVLQVAPPGAVDAAPVAAGTTIANACGVPVNSALVEIGSHQPPKVFTPETINGHWEFNYLFEADEPLTAMCFRTKEESSLFRVPLPTGLSRCRFEAGALSCSADAKSGAVQGGDANRIIQGAGGKRSGAQPTYTGERPSLAGLPAAVAREFIAWDQVCGEDAIGSFTEDYLTVTDIDQDGDQDFILNGDGASCVQNGKIVTMAGGNGGTGLKVFTGQEGEVSKALDIFTTGAEIRSHEGFAIVIASQRKYKLADGNATETSKIPKGGDAVYALGR
;
A
#
# COMPACT_ATOMS: atom_id res chain seq x y z
N MET A 1 44.75 61.43 -16.24
CA MET A 1 45.70 60.29 -16.09
C MET A 1 45.17 59.36 -15.01
N ILE A 2 44.47 58.30 -15.38
CA ILE A 2 44.05 57.22 -14.48
C ILE A 2 44.40 55.91 -15.20
N LYS A 3 45.33 55.14 -14.63
CA LYS A 3 45.71 53.81 -15.11
C LYS A 3 44.78 52.79 -14.48
N ILE A 4 44.02 52.09 -15.32
CA ILE A 4 43.28 50.88 -14.97
C ILE A 4 44.22 49.69 -15.19
N ALA A 5 44.36 48.81 -14.19
CA ALA A 5 45.16 47.59 -14.27
C ALA A 5 44.29 46.37 -13.93
N TYR A 6 44.23 45.45 -14.91
CA TYR A 6 44.11 43.98 -14.91
C TYR A 6 43.49 43.28 -13.68
N ALA A 7 42.36 42.58 -13.85
CA ALA A 7 42.23 41.22 -14.41
C ALA A 7 42.76 40.11 -13.48
N GLY A 8 41.83 39.44 -12.80
CA GLY A 8 42.03 38.19 -12.08
C GLY A 8 40.76 37.37 -12.17
N MET A 9 40.64 36.57 -13.24
CA MET A 9 39.50 35.70 -13.51
C MET A 9 39.74 34.37 -12.80
N PHE A 10 39.07 34.16 -11.67
CA PHE A 10 39.01 32.86 -10.98
C PHE A 10 37.82 32.09 -11.56
N LEU A 11 38.06 31.17 -12.49
CA LEU A 11 37.13 30.10 -12.82
C LEU A 11 37.30 29.00 -11.76
N LEU A 12 36.44 28.99 -10.74
CA LEU A 12 36.21 27.81 -9.92
C LEU A 12 34.96 27.10 -10.44
N GLY A 13 35.15 25.83 -10.76
CA GLY A 13 34.15 24.95 -11.35
C GLY A 13 32.87 24.90 -10.52
N LEU A 14 31.76 25.19 -11.18
CA LEU A 14 30.44 24.84 -10.71
C LEU A 14 30.34 23.32 -10.74
N CYS A 15 30.51 22.67 -9.60
CA CYS A 15 29.95 21.34 -9.38
C CYS A 15 28.43 21.49 -9.47
N SER A 16 27.85 21.03 -10.57
CA SER A 16 26.41 20.83 -10.68
C SER A 16 26.01 19.80 -9.63
N SER A 17 25.46 20.28 -8.51
CA SER A 17 24.76 19.43 -7.56
C SER A 17 23.57 18.81 -8.28
N VAL A 18 23.68 17.50 -8.53
CA VAL A 18 22.59 16.62 -8.93
C VAL A 18 21.42 16.88 -7.98
N SER A 19 20.29 17.34 -8.53
CA SER A 19 19.02 17.44 -7.83
C SER A 19 18.61 16.03 -7.41
N ALA A 20 18.91 15.64 -6.17
CA ALA A 20 18.24 14.53 -5.52
C ALA A 20 16.72 14.81 -5.57
N GLY A 21 15.92 13.81 -5.94
CA GLY A 21 14.47 13.92 -5.83
C GLY A 21 14.04 14.25 -4.38
N PRO A 22 12.78 14.61 -4.14
CA PRO A 22 12.28 14.86 -2.79
C PRO A 22 12.40 13.57 -1.96
N GLN A 23 13.51 13.45 -1.23
CA GLN A 23 13.80 12.30 -0.39
C GLN A 23 12.93 12.40 0.87
N GLN A 24 12.23 11.32 1.21
CA GLN A 24 11.46 11.24 2.45
C GLN A 24 12.36 11.49 3.66
N ASN A 25 11.92 12.36 4.57
CA ASN A 25 12.69 12.69 5.76
C ASN A 25 12.41 11.69 6.89
N PHE A 26 13.43 10.91 7.27
CA PHE A 26 13.38 9.97 8.39
C PHE A 26 14.01 10.49 9.68
N ASP A 27 14.47 11.75 9.68
CA ASP A 27 15.14 12.38 10.81
C ASP A 27 14.32 13.60 11.27
N PHE A 28 13.64 13.47 12.42
CA PHE A 28 12.78 14.54 12.92
C PHE A 28 13.55 15.84 13.15
N ALA A 29 14.84 15.79 13.50
CA ALA A 29 15.63 17.01 13.68
C ALA A 29 15.82 17.81 12.37
N LYS A 30 15.63 17.15 11.21
CA LYS A 30 15.66 17.77 9.89
C LYS A 30 14.26 18.10 9.35
N SER A 31 13.21 17.80 10.12
CA SER A 31 11.82 18.08 9.73
C SER A 31 11.54 19.57 9.71
N ALA A 32 10.70 19.99 8.77
CA ALA A 32 10.08 21.32 8.75
C ALA A 32 9.34 21.61 10.07
N CYS A 33 8.84 20.55 10.71
CA CYS A 33 8.07 20.60 11.94
C CYS A 33 8.90 20.63 13.23
N ALA A 34 10.23 20.45 13.15
CA ALA A 34 11.08 20.41 14.34
C ALA A 34 10.90 21.65 15.25
N SER A 35 10.78 22.84 14.64
CA SER A 35 10.59 24.10 15.36
C SER A 35 9.25 24.20 16.11
N LYS A 36 8.21 23.50 15.65
CA LYS A 36 6.88 23.47 16.29
C LYS A 36 6.84 22.55 17.50
N ALA A 37 7.81 21.64 17.65
CA ALA A 37 7.94 20.76 18.80
C ALA A 37 8.73 21.37 19.97
N ASN A 38 9.14 22.64 19.91
CA ASN A 38 9.93 23.27 20.98
C ASN A 38 9.25 23.24 22.37
N GLY A 39 7.93 23.12 22.44
CA GLY A 39 7.20 22.94 23.72
C GLY A 39 7.32 21.53 24.33
N PHE A 40 7.93 20.58 23.63
CA PHE A 40 8.00 19.17 24.00
C PHE A 40 9.41 18.76 24.47
N GLU A 41 9.87 19.33 25.59
CA GLU A 41 11.26 19.21 26.10
C GLU A 41 11.82 17.77 26.21
N LYS A 42 10.94 16.77 26.41
CA LYS A 42 11.32 15.35 26.56
C LYS A 42 10.54 14.42 25.63
N ALA A 43 10.06 14.94 24.50
CA ALA A 43 9.33 14.10 23.58
C ALA A 43 10.20 13.06 22.86
N ILE A 44 9.50 12.07 22.34
CA ILE A 44 9.94 11.27 21.21
C ILE A 44 9.12 11.70 19.99
N ALA A 45 9.71 11.56 18.80
CA ALA A 45 9.01 11.75 17.54
C ALA A 45 9.07 10.44 16.77
N ILE A 46 7.93 9.95 16.30
CA ILE A 46 7.86 8.80 15.41
C ILE A 46 7.37 9.26 14.04
N ARG A 47 7.86 8.56 13.01
CA ARG A 47 7.35 8.72 11.66
C ARG A 47 5.94 8.11 11.57
N VAL A 48 5.05 8.81 10.88
CA VAL A 48 3.71 8.34 10.55
C VAL A 48 3.46 8.47 9.05
N PHE A 49 2.56 7.64 8.54
CA PHE A 49 2.22 7.58 7.12
C PHE A 49 0.72 7.78 6.94
N PRO A 50 0.31 8.64 6.01
CA PRO A 50 -1.11 8.89 5.77
C PRO A 50 -1.76 7.73 5.03
N HIS A 51 -3.06 7.54 5.28
CA HIS A 51 -3.92 6.71 4.46
C HIS A 51 -5.38 7.21 4.52
N LEU A 52 -6.21 6.69 3.61
CA LEU A 52 -7.65 6.93 3.62
C LEU A 52 -8.33 5.85 4.46
N THR A 53 -9.22 6.28 5.35
CA THR A 53 -10.00 5.35 6.19
C THR A 53 -11.18 4.78 5.40
N GLU A 54 -11.75 3.65 5.84
CA GLU A 54 -12.90 3.01 5.18
C GLU A 54 -14.13 3.94 5.05
N LYS A 55 -14.23 4.92 5.94
CA LYS A 55 -15.30 5.93 5.93
C LYS A 55 -15.00 7.11 5.01
N GLY A 56 -13.89 7.09 4.26
CA GLY A 56 -13.43 8.19 3.40
C GLY A 56 -12.77 9.34 4.16
N GLY A 57 -12.33 9.11 5.40
CA GLY A 57 -11.62 10.09 6.22
C GLY A 57 -10.11 10.03 6.08
N PHE A 58 -9.41 10.88 6.82
CA PHE A 58 -7.95 10.88 6.93
C PHE A 58 -7.51 10.08 8.16
N GLY A 59 -6.51 9.22 7.99
CA GLY A 59 -5.89 8.47 9.08
C GLY A 59 -4.38 8.35 8.94
N LEU A 60 -3.70 8.04 10.03
CA LEU A 60 -2.27 7.82 10.10
C LEU A 60 -1.95 6.41 10.60
N ARG A 61 -0.86 5.84 10.09
CA ARG A 61 -0.29 4.56 10.56
C ARG A 61 1.18 4.73 10.90
N ASP A 62 1.71 3.85 11.74
CA ASP A 62 3.14 3.85 12.11
C ASP A 62 4.02 3.11 11.07
N GLY A 63 3.39 2.52 10.05
CA GLY A 63 4.05 1.79 8.96
C GLY A 63 4.60 0.42 9.35
N LYS A 64 4.38 -0.05 10.58
CA LYS A 64 4.89 -1.34 11.07
C LYS A 64 3.85 -2.21 11.75
N THR A 65 2.77 -1.63 12.24
CA THR A 65 1.70 -2.32 12.97
C THR A 65 0.33 -1.92 12.44
N ASP A 66 -0.71 -2.58 12.94
CA ASP A 66 -2.11 -2.24 12.66
C ASP A 66 -2.59 -1.01 13.46
N TRP A 67 -1.67 -0.27 14.10
CA TRP A 67 -2.02 0.95 14.81
C TRP A 67 -2.50 2.04 13.83
N GLU A 68 -3.59 2.70 14.21
CA GLU A 68 -4.19 3.78 13.44
C GLU A 68 -4.61 4.94 14.36
N ALA A 69 -4.31 6.17 13.93
CA ALA A 69 -4.97 7.38 14.42
C ALA A 69 -5.89 7.95 13.34
N SER A 70 -7.19 8.10 13.65
CA SER A 70 -8.20 8.55 12.70
C SER A 70 -8.66 9.97 13.02
N PHE A 71 -8.69 10.84 12.00
CA PHE A 71 -9.04 12.26 12.14
C PHE A 71 -10.44 12.59 11.59
N GLY A 72 -11.28 11.56 11.45
CA GLY A 72 -12.66 11.69 10.98
C GLY A 72 -12.78 12.14 9.52
N LEU A 73 -13.98 12.59 9.16
CA LEU A 73 -14.28 13.15 7.85
C LEU A 73 -13.74 14.58 7.76
N GLN A 74 -12.91 14.83 6.75
CA GLN A 74 -12.36 16.14 6.42
C GLN A 74 -12.84 16.56 5.03
N SER A 75 -12.70 17.83 4.66
CA SER A 75 -12.97 18.23 3.26
C SER A 75 -11.97 17.53 2.32
N PRO A 76 -12.35 17.21 1.07
CA PRO A 76 -11.44 16.59 0.11
C PRO A 76 -10.12 17.36 -0.08
N ASP A 77 -10.18 18.69 -0.10
CA ASP A 77 -9.00 19.54 -0.20
C ASP A 77 -8.06 19.41 1.01
N ALA A 78 -8.63 19.32 2.22
CA ALA A 78 -7.85 19.11 3.45
C ALA A 78 -7.23 17.71 3.47
N ILE A 79 -7.97 16.68 3.05
CA ILE A 79 -7.44 15.31 2.93
C ILE A 79 -6.25 15.30 1.97
N PHE A 80 -6.38 15.91 0.80
CA PHE A 80 -5.30 15.96 -0.18
C PHE A 80 -4.06 16.70 0.37
N ASP A 81 -4.24 17.85 1.01
CA ASP A 81 -3.16 18.61 1.63
C ASP A 81 -2.45 17.77 2.73
N TYR A 82 -3.20 17.16 3.63
CA TYR A 82 -2.64 16.34 4.72
C TYR A 82 -1.91 15.10 4.20
N VAL A 83 -2.49 14.38 3.25
CA VAL A 83 -1.85 13.21 2.63
C VAL A 83 -0.56 13.62 1.95
N SER A 84 -0.55 14.73 1.19
CA SER A 84 0.65 15.19 0.49
C SER A 84 1.77 15.50 1.50
N ARG A 85 1.50 16.31 2.53
CA ARG A 85 2.50 16.71 3.53
C ARG A 85 2.97 15.53 4.38
N ALA A 86 2.06 14.71 4.89
CA ALA A 86 2.40 13.57 5.74
C ALA A 86 3.20 12.49 4.99
N THR A 87 3.00 12.34 3.67
CA THR A 87 3.80 11.43 2.84
C THR A 87 5.28 11.78 2.87
N PHE A 88 5.62 13.08 2.94
CA PHE A 88 7.00 13.54 2.89
C PHE A 88 7.60 13.85 4.27
N ASP A 89 6.84 14.48 5.16
CA ASP A 89 7.33 14.92 6.48
C ASP A 89 6.26 14.79 7.58
N GLY A 90 5.62 13.62 7.68
CA GLY A 90 4.61 13.31 8.71
C GLY A 90 5.17 12.73 10.00
N TRP A 91 4.82 13.36 11.14
CA TRP A 91 5.33 13.01 12.47
C TRP A 91 4.23 12.95 13.52
N ALA A 92 4.38 12.04 14.48
CA ALA A 92 3.64 12.05 15.74
C ALA A 92 4.63 12.26 16.89
N VAL A 93 4.47 13.35 17.64
CA VAL A 93 5.37 13.77 18.72
C VAL A 93 4.69 13.50 20.06
N TYR A 94 5.26 12.60 20.86
CA TYR A 94 4.69 12.17 22.13
C TYR A 94 5.51 12.69 23.30
N GLN A 95 4.85 13.29 24.29
CA GLN A 95 5.43 13.69 25.57
C GLN A 95 4.61 13.10 26.73
N LEU A 96 5.27 12.67 27.80
CA LEU A 96 4.58 12.32 29.04
C LEU A 96 3.81 13.54 29.56
N HIS A 97 2.51 13.38 29.83
CA HIS A 97 1.68 14.49 30.29
C HIS A 97 2.13 14.94 31.68
N SER A 98 2.37 16.25 31.84
CA SER A 98 2.90 16.86 33.07
C SER A 98 1.82 17.33 34.06
N GLY A 99 0.55 17.01 33.79
CA GLY A 99 -0.60 17.34 34.65
C GLY A 99 -0.91 16.29 35.73
N ASP A 100 -2.10 16.42 36.35
CA ASP A 100 -2.56 15.58 37.47
C ASP A 100 -2.79 14.09 37.10
N ASP A 101 -2.69 13.74 35.81
CA ASP A 101 -2.82 12.39 35.30
C ASP A 101 -1.52 11.91 34.62
N PRO A 102 -0.57 11.34 35.39
CA PRO A 102 0.70 10.85 34.86
C PRO A 102 0.54 9.59 34.00
N THR A 103 -0.69 9.05 33.85
CA THR A 103 -0.95 7.87 33.01
C THR A 103 -1.12 8.21 31.53
N ARG A 104 -1.17 9.50 31.19
CA ARG A 104 -1.43 9.97 29.83
C ARG A 104 -0.20 10.55 29.16
N PHE A 105 -0.23 10.50 27.84
CA PHE A 105 0.73 11.15 26.98
C PHE A 105 0.01 12.25 26.20
N THR A 106 0.70 13.37 26.02
CA THR A 106 0.31 14.38 25.06
C THR A 106 0.91 13.99 23.70
N VAL A 107 0.08 13.88 22.67
CA VAL A 107 0.53 13.66 21.28
C VAL A 107 0.17 14.86 20.41
N GLN A 108 1.09 15.27 19.55
CA GLN A 108 0.83 16.23 18.49
C GLN A 108 1.26 15.64 17.16
N TYR A 109 0.34 15.57 16.19
CA TYR A 109 0.67 15.19 14.83
C TYR A 109 1.03 16.43 14.02
N MET A 110 2.10 16.32 13.23
CA MET A 110 2.72 17.43 12.53
C MET A 110 3.08 17.00 11.11
N PHE A 111 2.71 17.81 10.10
CA PHE A 111 2.97 17.50 8.69
C PHE A 111 3.71 18.67 8.02
N GLY A 112 4.91 18.39 7.52
CA GLY A 112 5.76 19.38 6.85
C GLY A 112 5.62 19.37 5.32
N ASP A 113 5.85 20.53 4.70
CA ASP A 113 6.01 20.66 3.24
C ASP A 113 7.47 20.44 2.81
N VAL A 114 7.65 19.78 1.66
CA VAL A 114 8.93 19.43 1.03
C VAL A 114 9.41 20.45 0.00
N ASN A 115 8.57 21.40 -0.45
CA ASN A 115 8.88 22.15 -1.67
C ASN A 115 8.64 23.66 -1.58
N PRO A 116 9.51 24.44 -2.24
CA PRO A 116 10.62 25.14 -1.60
C PRO A 116 10.16 26.23 -0.62
N ALA A 117 11.07 26.60 0.28
CA ALA A 117 10.88 27.55 1.39
C ALA A 117 9.88 28.72 1.12
N PRO A 118 9.11 29.12 2.16
CA PRO A 118 9.24 28.70 3.56
C PRO A 118 8.64 27.32 3.83
N HIS A 119 9.39 26.47 4.53
CA HIS A 119 8.92 25.17 4.99
C HIS A 119 7.77 25.41 5.98
N ASP A 120 6.56 25.11 5.55
CA ASP A 120 5.37 25.22 6.38
C ASP A 120 5.13 23.89 7.11
N CYS A 121 4.73 23.99 8.38
CA CYS A 121 4.38 22.85 9.21
C CYS A 121 2.99 23.07 9.79
N ILE A 122 2.09 22.15 9.46
CA ILE A 122 0.72 22.14 9.95
C ILE A 122 0.57 21.16 11.11
N LEU A 123 -0.32 21.49 12.04
CA LEU A 123 -0.64 20.69 13.22
C LEU A 123 -2.05 20.11 13.05
N VAL A 124 -2.21 18.80 13.23
CA VAL A 124 -3.51 18.14 13.07
C VAL A 124 -3.77 17.17 14.24
N PRO A 125 -4.81 17.39 15.06
CA PRO A 125 -5.55 18.64 15.20
C PRO A 125 -4.64 19.80 15.67
N GLU A 126 -5.16 21.03 15.65
CA GLU A 126 -4.41 22.24 16.01
C GLU A 126 -3.89 22.23 17.46
N SER A 127 -4.57 21.49 18.34
CA SER A 127 -4.19 21.33 19.74
C SER A 127 -3.72 19.90 19.99
N PRO A 128 -2.70 19.69 20.85
CA PRO A 128 -2.27 18.34 21.19
C PRO A 128 -3.39 17.53 21.87
N GLU A 129 -3.41 16.24 21.59
CA GLU A 129 -4.38 15.30 22.14
C GLU A 129 -3.79 14.54 23.33
N LEU A 130 -4.66 14.10 24.25
CA LEU A 130 -4.29 13.18 25.32
C LEU A 130 -4.58 11.75 24.89
N VAL A 131 -3.56 10.92 24.91
CA VAL A 131 -3.66 9.49 24.59
C VAL A 131 -3.23 8.65 25.78
N SER A 132 -3.89 7.50 25.95
CA SER A 132 -3.48 6.51 26.95
C SER A 132 -2.28 5.71 26.44
N LEU A 133 -1.58 5.05 27.37
CA LEU A 133 -0.52 4.11 27.02
C LEU A 133 -1.00 2.96 26.11
N ASN A 134 -2.27 2.57 26.22
CA ASN A 134 -2.84 1.49 25.40
C ASN A 134 -2.99 1.90 23.94
N ASP A 135 -3.25 3.19 23.69
CA ASP A 135 -3.50 3.76 22.36
C ASP A 135 -2.21 4.20 21.65
N MET A 136 -1.05 4.04 22.29
CA MET A 136 0.24 4.36 21.68
C MET A 136 0.66 3.27 20.68
N PRO A 137 1.26 3.66 19.54
CA PRO A 137 1.85 2.70 18.60
C PRO A 137 3.05 1.99 19.23
N ALA A 138 3.31 0.76 18.78
CA ALA A 138 4.42 -0.06 19.28
C ALA A 138 5.78 0.65 19.16
N MET A 139 5.99 1.45 18.09
CA MET A 139 7.21 2.23 17.92
C MET A 139 7.38 3.30 19.00
N ALA A 140 6.29 3.99 19.39
CA ALA A 140 6.36 4.99 20.46
C ALA A 140 6.67 4.34 21.81
N LEU A 141 6.05 3.18 22.09
CA LEU A 141 6.33 2.38 23.28
C LEU A 141 7.81 1.96 23.33
N HIS A 142 8.34 1.43 22.22
CA HIS A 142 9.73 1.03 22.08
C HIS A 142 10.69 2.20 22.37
N MET A 143 10.47 3.36 21.73
CA MET A 143 11.35 4.53 21.90
C MET A 143 11.33 5.08 23.32
N TYR A 144 10.16 5.16 23.96
CA TYR A 144 10.07 5.58 25.35
C TYR A 144 10.80 4.62 26.29
N LEU A 145 10.55 3.33 26.14
CA LEU A 145 11.10 2.31 27.01
C LEU A 145 12.61 2.17 26.85
N SER A 146 13.10 2.23 25.62
CA SER A 146 14.52 2.29 25.29
C SER A 146 15.19 3.53 25.92
N ARG A 147 14.55 4.70 25.85
CA ARG A 147 15.07 5.92 26.48
C ARG A 147 15.11 5.85 28.02
N LEU A 148 14.12 5.21 28.65
CA LEU A 148 14.02 5.12 30.11
C LEU A 148 14.87 4.00 30.71
N THR A 149 14.97 2.87 30.02
CA THR A 149 15.52 1.62 30.59
C THR A 149 16.72 1.06 29.81
N GLY A 150 17.02 1.60 28.62
CA GLY A 150 18.04 1.05 27.71
C GLY A 150 17.59 -0.18 26.92
N ASP A 151 16.38 -0.68 27.15
CA ASP A 151 15.79 -1.82 26.44
C ASP A 151 14.37 -1.48 26.00
N GLY A 152 14.08 -1.62 24.72
CA GLY A 152 12.74 -1.42 24.15
C GLY A 152 12.14 -2.69 23.55
N SER A 153 12.69 -3.87 23.84
CA SER A 153 12.27 -5.14 23.25
C SER A 153 10.98 -5.70 23.86
N GLY A 154 10.32 -6.59 23.11
CA GLY A 154 9.12 -7.32 23.54
C GLY A 154 7.90 -7.04 22.66
N SER A 155 6.83 -7.78 22.94
CA SER A 155 5.51 -7.51 22.37
C SER A 155 4.95 -6.17 22.86
N PRO A 156 3.98 -5.54 22.16
CA PRO A 156 3.34 -4.31 22.61
C PRO A 156 2.82 -4.38 24.05
N ASP A 157 2.21 -5.48 24.47
CA ASP A 157 1.68 -5.63 25.82
C ASP A 157 2.79 -5.71 26.88
N GLN A 158 3.89 -6.41 26.57
CA GLN A 158 5.08 -6.44 27.43
C GLN A 158 5.72 -5.05 27.55
N MET A 159 5.81 -4.30 26.44
CA MET A 159 6.32 -2.94 26.45
C MET A 159 5.42 -2.01 27.27
N ARG A 160 4.10 -2.11 27.14
CA ARG A 160 3.14 -1.34 27.95
C ARG A 160 3.29 -1.65 29.44
N SER A 161 3.30 -2.92 29.83
CA SER A 161 3.46 -3.34 31.24
C SER A 161 4.77 -2.78 31.83
N ARG A 162 5.88 -2.93 31.12
CA ARG A 162 7.18 -2.38 31.56
C ARG A 162 7.20 -0.86 31.61
N LEU A 163 6.57 -0.18 30.66
CA LEU A 163 6.50 1.27 30.65
C LEU A 163 5.63 1.79 31.80
N ARG A 164 4.53 1.11 32.15
CA ARG A 164 3.77 1.38 33.40
C ARG A 164 4.66 1.25 34.62
N GLN A 165 5.40 0.15 34.73
CA GLN A 165 6.31 -0.09 35.87
C GLN A 165 7.40 0.99 35.96
N ALA A 166 8.04 1.35 34.84
CA ALA A 166 9.08 2.37 34.78
C ALA A 166 8.58 3.77 35.16
N LEU A 167 7.30 4.04 34.90
CA LEU A 167 6.63 5.30 35.23
C LEU A 167 5.95 5.30 36.61
N GLY A 168 5.99 4.17 37.34
CA GLY A 168 5.32 4.03 38.64
C GLY A 168 3.79 4.06 38.56
N LEU A 169 3.22 3.69 37.41
CA LEU A 169 1.77 3.64 37.20
C LEU A 169 1.20 2.33 37.75
N PRO A 170 -0.03 2.34 38.31
CA PRO A 170 -0.69 1.11 38.74
C PRO A 170 -0.89 0.16 37.55
N GLU A 171 -0.72 -1.15 37.76
CA GLU A 171 -1.16 -2.13 36.77
C GLU A 171 -2.67 -2.01 36.61
N GLU A 172 -3.14 -1.83 35.37
CA GLU A 172 -4.55 -2.02 35.07
C GLU A 172 -4.91 -3.49 35.29
N ALA A 173 -6.07 -3.74 35.89
CA ALA A 173 -6.57 -5.10 36.05
C ALA A 173 -6.55 -5.79 34.69
N PRO A 174 -6.02 -7.03 34.58
CA PRO A 174 -5.99 -7.74 33.31
C PRO A 174 -7.42 -7.77 32.77
N ALA A 175 -7.60 -7.28 31.54
CA ALA A 175 -8.83 -7.52 30.80
C ALA A 175 -9.06 -9.03 30.87
N THR A 176 -10.15 -9.44 31.52
CA THR A 176 -10.45 -10.86 31.73
C THR A 176 -10.77 -11.44 30.35
N VAL A 177 -9.74 -11.92 29.67
CA VAL A 177 -9.90 -12.81 28.53
C VAL A 177 -10.49 -14.08 29.13
N LEU A 178 -11.78 -14.30 28.91
CA LEU A 178 -12.43 -15.57 29.12
C LEU A 178 -11.75 -16.58 28.17
N GLN A 179 -10.65 -17.17 28.62
CA GLN A 179 -10.11 -18.38 28.04
C GLN A 179 -11.10 -19.49 28.32
N VAL A 180 -12.07 -19.64 27.44
CA VAL A 180 -12.78 -20.91 27.28
C VAL A 180 -11.71 -21.91 26.85
N ALA A 181 -11.50 -22.94 27.68
CA ALA A 181 -10.61 -24.04 27.34
C ALA A 181 -10.98 -24.57 25.95
N PRO A 182 -10.00 -24.86 25.08
CA PRO A 182 -10.29 -25.38 23.76
C PRO A 182 -11.13 -26.65 23.93
N PRO A 183 -12.32 -26.76 23.29
CA PRO A 183 -12.93 -28.06 23.15
C PRO A 183 -11.89 -28.93 22.43
N GLY A 184 -11.58 -30.09 23.00
CA GLY A 184 -10.58 -31.00 22.45
C GLY A 184 -10.76 -31.10 20.94
N ALA A 185 -9.66 -30.90 20.20
CA ALA A 185 -9.64 -30.94 18.75
C ALA A 185 -10.31 -32.24 18.29
N VAL A 186 -11.57 -32.12 17.88
CA VAL A 186 -12.25 -33.18 17.17
C VAL A 186 -11.69 -33.07 15.76
N ASP A 187 -10.91 -34.07 15.35
CA ASP A 187 -10.31 -34.11 14.01
C ASP A 187 -11.38 -33.75 12.98
N ALA A 188 -11.18 -32.64 12.28
CA ALA A 188 -12.13 -32.17 11.28
C ALA A 188 -12.14 -33.19 10.13
N ALA A 189 -13.24 -33.92 10.00
CA ALA A 189 -13.37 -34.93 8.95
C ALA A 189 -13.30 -34.26 7.56
N PRO A 190 -12.59 -34.86 6.60
CA PRO A 190 -12.53 -34.34 5.24
C PRO A 190 -13.93 -34.32 4.61
N VAL A 191 -14.25 -33.24 3.91
CA VAL A 191 -15.54 -33.07 3.26
C VAL A 191 -15.50 -33.63 1.85
N ALA A 192 -16.50 -34.43 1.47
CA ALA A 192 -16.64 -34.91 0.11
C ALA A 192 -16.96 -33.74 -0.85
N ALA A 193 -16.39 -33.77 -2.05
CA ALA A 193 -16.71 -32.81 -3.11
C ALA A 193 -18.24 -32.71 -3.33
N GLY A 194 -18.75 -31.48 -3.43
CA GLY A 194 -20.18 -31.19 -3.59
C GLY A 194 -20.97 -31.12 -2.28
N THR A 195 -20.32 -31.17 -1.12
CA THR A 195 -20.99 -30.98 0.17
C THR A 195 -21.09 -29.49 0.53
N THR A 196 -22.22 -29.11 1.14
CA THR A 196 -22.46 -27.77 1.68
C THR A 196 -22.72 -27.84 3.19
N ILE A 197 -22.02 -27.01 3.95
CA ILE A 197 -22.24 -26.73 5.37
C ILE A 197 -23.15 -25.50 5.44
N ALA A 198 -24.41 -25.66 5.84
CA ALA A 198 -25.38 -24.57 5.83
C ALA A 198 -25.10 -23.47 6.88
N ASN A 199 -24.50 -23.82 8.02
CA ASN A 199 -24.04 -22.85 9.00
C ASN A 199 -22.85 -23.39 9.79
N ALA A 200 -21.65 -22.98 9.40
CA ALA A 200 -20.40 -23.37 10.03
C ALA A 200 -20.28 -22.87 11.48
N CYS A 201 -20.92 -21.76 11.85
CA CYS A 201 -20.92 -21.27 13.23
C CYS A 201 -21.84 -22.08 14.16
N GLY A 202 -22.69 -22.99 13.63
CA GLY A 202 -23.64 -23.81 14.39
C GLY A 202 -24.81 -23.05 15.05
N VAL A 203 -24.70 -21.72 15.17
CA VAL A 203 -25.73 -20.81 15.69
C VAL A 203 -25.77 -19.54 14.81
N PRO A 204 -26.87 -18.76 14.82
CA PRO A 204 -26.91 -17.45 14.19
C PRO A 204 -25.90 -16.48 14.81
N VAL A 205 -25.22 -15.69 13.99
CA VAL A 205 -24.18 -14.73 14.40
C VAL A 205 -24.37 -13.39 13.70
N ASN A 206 -23.77 -12.32 14.24
CA ASN A 206 -23.81 -10.98 13.64
C ASN A 206 -22.85 -10.84 12.46
N SER A 207 -21.65 -11.40 12.59
CA SER A 207 -20.62 -11.46 11.54
C SER A 207 -19.77 -12.72 11.72
N ALA A 208 -19.03 -13.08 10.67
CA ALA A 208 -18.03 -14.15 10.74
C ALA A 208 -16.81 -13.83 9.86
N LEU A 209 -15.64 -14.31 10.26
CA LEU A 209 -14.38 -14.28 9.51
C LEU A 209 -13.82 -15.70 9.39
N VAL A 210 -12.93 -15.94 8.42
CA VAL A 210 -12.21 -17.22 8.29
C VAL A 210 -10.71 -16.97 8.46
N GLU A 211 -10.10 -17.70 9.41
CA GLU A 211 -8.67 -17.69 9.74
C GLU A 211 -8.00 -18.96 9.19
N ILE A 212 -6.72 -18.84 8.82
CA ILE A 212 -5.80 -19.95 8.54
C ILE A 212 -4.94 -20.18 9.78
N GLY A 213 -4.92 -21.43 10.25
CA GLY A 213 -3.95 -21.91 11.22
C GLY A 213 -4.25 -21.62 12.69
N SER A 214 -3.38 -22.17 13.55
CA SER A 214 -3.38 -21.93 15.01
C SER A 214 -2.40 -20.83 15.44
N HIS A 215 -1.81 -20.08 14.50
CA HIS A 215 -0.70 -19.16 14.77
C HIS A 215 -1.12 -17.83 15.43
N GLN A 216 -0.22 -17.26 16.22
CA GLN A 216 -0.31 -15.91 16.78
C GLN A 216 0.71 -15.00 16.08
N PRO A 217 0.29 -13.99 15.30
CA PRO A 217 -1.09 -13.62 14.96
C PRO A 217 -1.68 -14.48 13.81
N PRO A 218 -3.00 -14.71 13.79
CA PRO A 218 -3.67 -15.52 12.78
C PRO A 218 -3.71 -14.83 11.41
N LYS A 219 -3.58 -15.60 10.33
CA LYS A 219 -3.77 -15.10 8.95
C LYS A 219 -5.26 -15.13 8.61
N VAL A 220 -5.89 -13.98 8.45
CA VAL A 220 -7.33 -13.85 8.14
C VAL A 220 -7.53 -13.79 6.62
N PHE A 221 -8.51 -14.52 6.10
CA PHE A 221 -9.01 -14.31 4.73
C PHE A 221 -9.87 -13.05 4.70
N THR A 222 -9.51 -12.10 3.85
CA THR A 222 -10.33 -10.91 3.61
C THR A 222 -11.55 -11.30 2.79
N PRO A 223 -12.78 -11.06 3.28
CA PRO A 223 -13.98 -11.34 2.49
C PRO A 223 -14.12 -10.34 1.35
N GLU A 224 -14.63 -10.81 0.22
CA GLU A 224 -15.08 -9.98 -0.90
C GLU A 224 -16.59 -9.72 -0.77
N THR A 225 -17.05 -8.53 -1.14
CA THR A 225 -18.49 -8.25 -1.20
C THR A 225 -19.03 -8.60 -2.59
N ILE A 226 -19.81 -9.68 -2.68
CA ILE A 226 -20.41 -10.17 -3.93
C ILE A 226 -21.94 -10.16 -3.76
N ASN A 227 -22.63 -9.40 -4.61
CA ASN A 227 -24.09 -9.23 -4.56
C ASN A 227 -24.65 -8.79 -3.19
N GLY A 228 -23.88 -8.01 -2.42
CA GLY A 228 -24.29 -7.53 -1.09
C GLY A 228 -24.05 -8.51 0.06
N HIS A 229 -23.40 -9.64 -0.21
CA HIS A 229 -23.00 -10.65 0.79
C HIS A 229 -21.48 -10.73 0.88
N TRP A 230 -20.96 -11.15 2.04
CA TRP A 230 -19.54 -11.39 2.21
C TRP A 230 -19.20 -12.81 1.79
N GLU A 231 -18.23 -12.97 0.90
CA GLU A 231 -17.74 -14.25 0.43
C GLU A 231 -16.25 -14.40 0.69
N PHE A 232 -15.87 -15.56 1.22
CA PHE A 232 -14.50 -16.02 1.38
C PHE A 232 -14.25 -17.05 0.28
N ASN A 233 -13.53 -16.66 -0.77
CA ASN A 233 -13.19 -17.51 -1.90
C ASN A 233 -11.79 -18.14 -1.72
N TYR A 234 -11.48 -19.14 -2.54
CA TYR A 234 -10.15 -19.77 -2.61
C TYR A 234 -9.68 -20.41 -1.29
N LEU A 235 -10.61 -20.87 -0.46
CA LEU A 235 -10.29 -21.51 0.81
C LEU A 235 -9.50 -22.81 0.66
N PHE A 236 -9.54 -23.41 -0.55
CA PHE A 236 -8.81 -24.63 -0.88
C PHE A 236 -7.30 -24.40 -1.02
N GLU A 237 -6.85 -23.14 -1.11
CA GLU A 237 -5.44 -22.76 -1.17
C GLU A 237 -4.79 -22.72 0.21
N ALA A 238 -5.57 -22.82 1.29
CA ALA A 238 -5.04 -22.92 2.64
C ALA A 238 -4.27 -24.24 2.82
N ASP A 239 -3.00 -24.10 3.17
CA ASP A 239 -2.08 -25.18 3.54
C ASP A 239 -2.21 -25.60 5.02
N GLU A 240 -2.95 -24.83 5.82
CA GLU A 240 -3.22 -25.08 7.23
C GLU A 240 -4.73 -25.17 7.54
N PRO A 241 -5.12 -25.73 8.70
CA PRO A 241 -6.52 -25.85 9.09
C PRO A 241 -7.24 -24.50 9.14
N LEU A 242 -8.44 -24.46 8.56
CA LEU A 242 -9.29 -23.28 8.56
C LEU A 242 -10.07 -23.19 9.88
N THR A 243 -10.28 -21.98 10.38
CA THR A 243 -11.11 -21.70 11.56
C THR A 243 -12.06 -20.55 11.26
N ALA A 244 -13.35 -20.72 11.51
CA ALA A 244 -14.31 -19.63 11.48
C ALA A 244 -14.31 -18.88 12.81
N MET A 245 -14.11 -17.56 12.77
CA MET A 245 -14.38 -16.65 13.86
C MET A 245 -15.83 -16.20 13.78
N CYS A 246 -16.61 -16.43 14.82
CA CYS A 246 -18.05 -16.21 14.83
C CYS A 246 -18.40 -15.19 15.93
N PHE A 247 -18.99 -14.05 15.56
CA PHE A 247 -19.30 -12.95 16.48
C PHE A 247 -20.81 -12.90 16.76
N ARG A 248 -21.27 -13.19 17.98
CA ARG A 248 -22.73 -13.24 18.27
C ARG A 248 -23.38 -11.86 18.29
N THR A 249 -22.67 -10.86 18.76
CA THR A 249 -23.11 -9.47 18.87
C THR A 249 -22.18 -8.57 18.04
N LYS A 250 -22.54 -7.29 17.91
CA LYS A 250 -21.67 -6.28 17.28
C LYS A 250 -20.43 -5.96 18.11
N GLU A 251 -20.43 -6.37 19.37
CA GLU A 251 -19.32 -6.17 20.29
C GLU A 251 -18.41 -7.41 20.17
N GLU A 252 -17.12 -7.19 19.88
CA GLU A 252 -16.11 -8.25 19.70
C GLU A 252 -15.95 -9.16 20.94
N SER A 253 -16.52 -8.75 22.08
CA SER A 253 -16.58 -9.50 23.34
C SER A 253 -17.34 -10.83 23.26
N SER A 254 -18.05 -11.11 22.16
CA SER A 254 -18.84 -12.33 21.94
C SER A 254 -18.32 -13.23 20.82
N LEU A 255 -17.00 -13.19 20.60
CA LEU A 255 -16.27 -14.05 19.66
C LEU A 255 -16.17 -15.50 20.16
N PHE A 256 -16.41 -16.47 19.27
CA PHE A 256 -16.01 -17.86 19.46
C PHE A 256 -15.46 -18.43 18.15
N ARG A 257 -14.60 -19.45 18.24
CA ARG A 257 -13.91 -20.05 17.09
C ARG A 257 -14.47 -21.44 16.81
N VAL A 258 -14.69 -21.75 15.53
CA VAL A 258 -15.18 -23.06 15.06
C VAL A 258 -14.23 -23.60 14.01
N PRO A 259 -13.58 -24.77 14.24
CA PRO A 259 -12.77 -25.42 13.21
C PRO A 259 -13.61 -25.71 11.96
N LEU A 260 -13.10 -25.30 10.80
CA LEU A 260 -13.72 -25.60 9.52
C LEU A 260 -13.13 -26.89 8.94
N PRO A 261 -13.93 -27.72 8.27
CA PRO A 261 -13.42 -28.90 7.59
C PRO A 261 -12.45 -28.56 6.45
N THR A 262 -11.53 -29.49 6.17
CA THR A 262 -10.59 -29.36 5.05
C THR A 262 -11.29 -29.55 3.70
N GLY A 263 -10.78 -28.90 2.65
CA GLY A 263 -11.28 -29.06 1.28
C GLY A 263 -12.45 -28.15 0.91
N LEU A 264 -12.78 -27.18 1.76
CA LEU A 264 -13.71 -26.10 1.40
C LEU A 264 -13.09 -25.21 0.33
N SER A 265 -13.88 -24.79 -0.65
CA SER A 265 -13.46 -23.82 -1.67
C SER A 265 -14.00 -22.42 -1.39
N ARG A 266 -15.18 -22.34 -0.76
CA ARG A 266 -15.89 -21.07 -0.53
C ARG A 266 -16.65 -21.09 0.80
N CYS A 267 -16.71 -19.94 1.47
CA CYS A 267 -17.73 -19.64 2.47
C CYS A 267 -18.46 -18.34 2.12
N ARG A 268 -19.77 -18.25 2.40
CA ARG A 268 -20.60 -17.07 2.23
C ARG A 268 -21.27 -16.74 3.56
N PHE A 269 -21.22 -15.49 3.96
CA PHE A 269 -21.96 -14.99 5.12
C PHE A 269 -23.23 -14.27 4.67
N GLU A 270 -24.38 -14.83 5.05
CA GLU A 270 -25.70 -14.31 4.69
C GLU A 270 -26.69 -14.56 5.83
N ALA A 271 -27.52 -13.54 6.14
CA ALA A 271 -28.59 -13.63 7.13
C ALA A 271 -28.17 -14.22 8.50
N GLY A 272 -26.93 -13.94 8.92
CA GLY A 272 -26.39 -14.43 10.18
C GLY A 272 -25.88 -15.86 10.17
N ALA A 273 -25.72 -16.48 9.00
CA ALA A 273 -25.16 -17.81 8.83
C ALA A 273 -23.92 -17.78 7.91
N LEU A 274 -22.87 -18.51 8.30
CA LEU A 274 -21.69 -18.73 7.46
C LEU A 274 -21.87 -20.07 6.73
N SER A 275 -22.33 -20.05 5.48
CA SER A 275 -22.49 -21.23 4.64
C SER A 275 -21.18 -21.55 3.90
N CYS A 276 -20.66 -22.76 3.99
CA CYS A 276 -19.42 -23.16 3.30
C CYS A 276 -19.64 -24.32 2.33
N SER A 277 -18.94 -24.35 1.20
CA SER A 277 -19.05 -25.40 0.20
C SER A 277 -17.69 -25.89 -0.28
N ALA A 278 -17.65 -27.15 -0.69
CA ALA A 278 -16.52 -27.75 -1.41
C ALA A 278 -16.93 -27.96 -2.87
N ASP A 279 -16.36 -27.19 -3.80
CA ASP A 279 -16.66 -27.35 -5.23
C ASP A 279 -16.15 -28.71 -5.74
N ALA A 280 -16.94 -29.36 -6.59
CA ALA A 280 -16.45 -30.49 -7.35
C ALA A 280 -15.42 -29.97 -8.36
N LYS A 281 -14.17 -30.46 -8.29
CA LYS A 281 -13.12 -30.15 -9.27
C LYS A 281 -13.65 -30.42 -10.69
N SER A 282 -14.11 -29.39 -11.39
CA SER A 282 -14.60 -29.49 -12.76
C SER A 282 -13.41 -29.50 -13.73
N GLY A 283 -12.62 -30.56 -13.69
CA GLY A 283 -11.54 -30.82 -14.64
C GLY A 283 -12.05 -31.63 -15.83
N ALA A 284 -12.67 -30.96 -16.81
CA ALA A 284 -12.77 -31.41 -18.21
C ALA A 284 -13.41 -30.32 -19.09
N VAL A 285 -12.60 -29.43 -19.68
CA VAL A 285 -13.02 -28.65 -20.85
C VAL A 285 -12.40 -29.33 -22.07
N GLN A 286 -13.25 -30.02 -22.84
CA GLN A 286 -12.94 -30.45 -24.20
C GLN A 286 -12.90 -29.21 -25.12
N GLY A 287 -11.88 -29.15 -25.97
CA GLY A 287 -11.67 -28.08 -26.93
C GLY A 287 -12.75 -28.02 -28.02
N GLY A 288 -12.93 -26.81 -28.56
CA GLY A 288 -13.79 -26.54 -29.70
C GLY A 288 -13.72 -25.08 -30.14
N ASP A 289 -12.93 -24.88 -31.20
CA ASP A 289 -13.00 -23.84 -32.24
C ASP A 289 -12.80 -22.34 -31.93
N ALA A 290 -11.68 -21.87 -32.47
CA ALA A 290 -11.41 -20.50 -32.84
C ALA A 290 -12.33 -20.01 -33.97
N ASN A 291 -12.53 -18.69 -34.00
CA ASN A 291 -12.91 -17.83 -35.13
C ASN A 291 -14.34 -17.23 -35.08
N ARG A 292 -14.49 -16.04 -34.48
CA ARG A 292 -15.43 -15.00 -34.96
C ARG A 292 -15.11 -13.58 -34.47
N ILE A 293 -14.42 -12.84 -35.35
CA ILE A 293 -14.64 -11.44 -35.79
C ILE A 293 -14.89 -10.32 -34.76
N ILE A 294 -13.99 -9.34 -34.83
CA ILE A 294 -13.98 -7.95 -34.35
C ILE A 294 -15.21 -7.14 -34.82
N GLN A 295 -15.85 -6.38 -33.92
CA GLN A 295 -16.27 -4.96 -34.09
C GLN A 295 -17.11 -4.48 -32.90
N GLY A 296 -16.77 -3.32 -32.31
CA GLY A 296 -17.65 -2.62 -31.36
C GLY A 296 -16.93 -1.65 -30.42
N ALA A 297 -16.76 -0.40 -30.86
CA ALA A 297 -16.25 0.72 -30.10
C ALA A 297 -17.15 1.13 -28.91
N GLY A 298 -16.55 1.74 -27.87
CA GLY A 298 -17.27 2.66 -26.97
C GLY A 298 -17.74 2.13 -25.60
N GLY A 299 -17.08 1.13 -25.01
CA GLY A 299 -17.42 0.65 -23.67
C GLY A 299 -16.70 1.43 -22.56
N LYS A 300 -17.46 2.19 -21.75
CA LYS A 300 -17.01 2.63 -20.40
C LYS A 300 -16.54 1.40 -19.61
N ARG A 301 -15.24 1.31 -19.31
CA ARG A 301 -14.71 0.29 -18.41
C ARG A 301 -15.15 0.63 -16.98
N SER A 302 -15.97 -0.24 -16.39
CA SER A 302 -16.20 -0.26 -14.95
C SER A 302 -14.89 -0.66 -14.26
N GLY A 303 -14.49 0.07 -13.22
CA GLY A 303 -13.30 -0.22 -12.42
C GLY A 303 -13.39 -1.55 -11.66
N ALA A 304 -13.16 -2.65 -12.37
CA ALA A 304 -12.84 -3.92 -11.76
C ALA A 304 -11.43 -3.82 -11.17
N GLN A 305 -11.28 -4.19 -9.89
CA GLN A 305 -9.95 -4.35 -9.31
C GLN A 305 -9.20 -5.45 -10.08
N PRO A 306 -7.91 -5.26 -10.37
CA PRO A 306 -7.11 -6.26 -11.08
C PRO A 306 -7.07 -7.55 -10.26
N THR A 307 -7.39 -8.67 -10.91
CA THR A 307 -7.38 -10.01 -10.32
C THR A 307 -5.94 -10.51 -10.31
N TYR A 308 -5.43 -10.86 -9.14
CA TYR A 308 -4.11 -11.47 -8.97
C TYR A 308 -4.12 -12.89 -9.53
N THR A 309 -3.30 -13.18 -10.54
CA THR A 309 -3.22 -14.51 -11.17
C THR A 309 -2.14 -15.41 -10.56
N GLY A 310 -1.25 -14.87 -9.72
CA GLY A 310 -0.20 -15.64 -9.02
C GLY A 310 0.92 -16.22 -9.91
N GLU A 311 0.79 -16.17 -11.24
CA GLU A 311 1.82 -16.64 -12.16
C GLU A 311 2.81 -15.52 -12.51
N ARG A 312 4.12 -15.81 -12.39
CA ARG A 312 5.16 -14.91 -12.88
C ARG A 312 5.06 -14.81 -14.40
N PRO A 313 5.03 -13.59 -14.99
CA PRO A 313 5.07 -13.45 -16.43
C PRO A 313 6.35 -14.08 -16.97
N SER A 314 6.22 -14.87 -18.04
CA SER A 314 7.38 -15.40 -18.75
C SER A 314 8.21 -14.25 -19.31
N LEU A 315 9.46 -14.12 -18.85
CA LEU A 315 10.41 -13.16 -19.43
C LEU A 315 10.97 -13.62 -20.78
N ALA A 316 10.68 -14.85 -21.20
CA ALA A 316 11.12 -15.37 -22.49
C ALA A 316 10.46 -14.60 -23.64
N GLY A 317 11.29 -14.05 -24.54
CA GLY A 317 10.83 -13.26 -25.68
C GLY A 317 10.76 -11.75 -25.44
N LEU A 318 10.95 -11.29 -24.19
CA LEU A 318 11.07 -9.85 -23.91
C LEU A 318 12.47 -9.33 -24.28
N PRO A 319 12.59 -8.09 -24.79
CA PRO A 319 13.88 -7.44 -24.94
C PRO A 319 14.60 -7.31 -23.59
N ALA A 320 15.92 -7.43 -23.60
CA ALA A 320 16.72 -7.41 -22.36
C ALA A 320 16.54 -6.12 -21.54
N ALA A 321 16.31 -4.97 -22.19
CA ALA A 321 16.02 -3.72 -21.50
C ALA A 321 14.71 -3.77 -20.70
N VAL A 322 13.66 -4.39 -21.26
CA VAL A 322 12.35 -4.53 -20.63
C VAL A 322 12.39 -5.59 -19.53
N ALA A 323 12.99 -6.75 -19.80
CA ALA A 323 13.12 -7.83 -18.82
C ALA A 323 13.88 -7.39 -17.55
N ARG A 324 14.85 -6.47 -17.69
CA ARG A 324 15.58 -5.88 -16.55
C ARG A 324 14.67 -5.12 -15.58
N GLU A 325 13.56 -4.54 -16.03
CA GLU A 325 12.64 -3.82 -15.14
C GLU A 325 11.82 -4.79 -14.26
N PHE A 326 11.43 -5.95 -14.80
CA PHE A 326 10.80 -7.02 -14.01
C PHE A 326 11.77 -7.54 -12.94
N ILE A 327 13.01 -7.83 -13.34
CA ILE A 327 14.06 -8.32 -12.43
C ILE A 327 14.38 -7.26 -11.37
N ALA A 328 14.48 -5.99 -11.76
CA ALA A 328 14.74 -4.90 -10.82
C ALA A 328 13.60 -4.77 -9.80
N TRP A 329 12.35 -4.92 -10.23
CA TRP A 329 11.21 -4.91 -9.32
C TRP A 329 11.22 -6.12 -8.37
N ASP A 330 11.46 -7.34 -8.87
CA ASP A 330 11.63 -8.53 -8.04
C ASP A 330 12.72 -8.33 -6.97
N GLN A 331 13.84 -7.68 -7.32
CA GLN A 331 14.92 -7.38 -6.37
C GLN A 331 14.51 -6.38 -5.29
N VAL A 332 13.64 -5.41 -5.63
CA VAL A 332 13.10 -4.44 -4.66
C VAL A 332 12.21 -5.12 -3.62
N CYS A 333 11.55 -6.22 -3.98
CA CYS A 333 10.69 -6.97 -3.06
C CYS A 333 11.46 -7.66 -1.93
N GLY A 334 12.76 -7.91 -2.09
CA GLY A 334 13.60 -8.59 -1.11
C GLY A 334 13.46 -10.13 -1.14
N GLU A 335 14.09 -10.82 -0.21
CA GLU A 335 14.17 -12.30 -0.22
C GLU A 335 12.85 -12.98 0.16
N ASP A 336 12.01 -12.30 0.95
CA ASP A 336 10.78 -12.87 1.50
C ASP A 336 9.52 -12.51 0.71
N ALA A 337 9.64 -11.71 -0.35
CA ALA A 337 8.51 -11.29 -1.18
C ALA A 337 8.82 -11.51 -2.67
N ILE A 338 7.79 -11.76 -3.46
CA ILE A 338 7.90 -11.94 -4.91
C ILE A 338 7.26 -10.76 -5.63
N GLY A 339 7.87 -10.32 -6.74
CA GLY A 339 7.21 -9.41 -7.66
C GLY A 339 6.00 -10.07 -8.27
N SER A 340 4.91 -9.32 -8.31
CA SER A 340 3.63 -9.68 -8.90
C SER A 340 3.23 -8.60 -9.88
N PHE A 341 2.85 -9.02 -11.08
CA PHE A 341 2.57 -8.14 -12.21
C PHE A 341 1.18 -8.42 -12.76
N THR A 342 0.35 -7.40 -12.87
CA THR A 342 -0.95 -7.48 -13.52
C THR A 342 -0.80 -7.55 -15.04
N GLU A 343 -1.85 -7.96 -15.75
CA GLU A 343 -1.84 -8.03 -17.22
C GLU A 343 -1.55 -6.68 -17.89
N ASP A 344 -1.96 -5.57 -17.27
CA ASP A 344 -1.74 -4.21 -17.76
C ASP A 344 -0.39 -3.61 -17.32
N TYR A 345 0.44 -4.36 -16.58
CA TYR A 345 1.79 -3.91 -16.23
C TYR A 345 2.63 -3.66 -17.48
N LEU A 346 2.49 -4.49 -18.52
CA LEU A 346 3.19 -4.36 -19.79
C LEU A 346 2.19 -4.27 -20.95
N THR A 347 2.24 -3.16 -21.68
CA THR A 347 1.58 -3.03 -22.99
C THR A 347 2.63 -3.07 -24.09
N VAL A 348 2.40 -3.92 -25.09
CA VAL A 348 3.23 -4.01 -26.30
C VAL A 348 2.45 -3.44 -27.48
N THR A 349 2.93 -2.35 -28.06
CA THR A 349 2.29 -1.68 -29.20
C THR A 349 3.31 -0.81 -29.92
N ASP A 350 3.16 -0.65 -31.23
CA ASP A 350 3.91 0.33 -32.02
C ASP A 350 3.31 1.73 -31.74
N ILE A 351 4.05 2.61 -31.07
CA ILE A 351 3.57 3.94 -30.68
C ILE A 351 3.96 5.03 -31.68
N ASP A 352 4.95 4.81 -32.54
CA ASP A 352 5.44 5.82 -33.49
C ASP A 352 5.31 5.40 -34.97
N GLN A 353 4.63 4.30 -35.24
CA GLN A 353 4.29 3.78 -36.57
C GLN A 353 5.52 3.49 -37.44
N ASP A 354 6.66 3.17 -36.82
CA ASP A 354 7.88 2.80 -37.54
C ASP A 354 7.94 1.31 -37.89
N GLY A 355 7.00 0.52 -37.35
CA GLY A 355 6.86 -0.92 -37.59
C GLY A 355 7.57 -1.80 -36.56
N ASP A 356 8.33 -1.23 -35.62
CA ASP A 356 8.91 -1.93 -34.49
C ASP A 356 7.92 -1.96 -33.30
N GLN A 357 8.13 -2.91 -32.38
CA GLN A 357 7.31 -3.00 -31.17
C GLN A 357 7.89 -2.12 -30.08
N ASP A 358 7.05 -1.28 -29.47
CA ASP A 358 7.38 -0.53 -28.27
C ASP A 358 6.72 -1.15 -27.03
N PHE A 359 7.31 -0.85 -25.87
CA PHE A 359 6.93 -1.46 -24.60
C PHE A 359 6.65 -0.36 -23.58
N ILE A 360 5.44 -0.38 -23.05
CA ILE A 360 4.97 0.58 -22.05
C ILE A 360 4.78 -0.17 -20.74
N LEU A 361 5.52 0.24 -19.70
CA LEU A 361 5.36 -0.31 -18.35
C LEU A 361 4.58 0.65 -17.46
N ASN A 362 3.49 0.14 -16.88
CA ASN A 362 2.67 0.84 -15.89
C ASN A 362 3.03 0.39 -14.48
N GLY A 363 3.58 1.28 -13.67
CA GLY A 363 3.92 1.00 -12.27
C GLY A 363 2.73 0.59 -11.39
N ASP A 364 1.49 0.91 -11.74
CA ASP A 364 0.32 0.50 -10.93
C ASP A 364 0.10 -1.03 -11.05
N GLY A 365 0.63 -1.63 -12.13
CA GLY A 365 0.55 -3.06 -12.36
C GLY A 365 1.61 -3.89 -11.63
N ALA A 366 2.56 -3.28 -10.92
CA ALA A 366 3.60 -4.00 -10.20
C ALA A 366 3.43 -3.91 -8.69
N SER A 367 3.56 -5.04 -8.01
CA SER A 367 3.46 -5.17 -6.55
C SER A 367 4.46 -6.18 -6.01
N CYS A 368 4.79 -6.09 -4.72
CA CYS A 368 5.51 -7.11 -3.99
C CYS A 368 4.53 -7.86 -3.12
N VAL A 369 4.51 -9.17 -3.27
CA VAL A 369 3.62 -10.07 -2.53
C VAL A 369 4.45 -10.93 -1.59
N GLN A 370 4.16 -10.82 -0.30
CA GLN A 370 4.76 -11.63 0.76
C GLN A 370 3.65 -12.40 1.46
N ASN A 371 3.78 -13.72 1.54
CA ASN A 371 2.79 -14.59 2.20
C ASN A 371 1.35 -14.42 1.66
N GLY A 372 1.22 -14.09 0.37
CA GLY A 372 -0.06 -13.84 -0.31
C GLY A 372 -0.65 -12.44 -0.06
N LYS A 373 0.08 -11.54 0.60
CA LYS A 373 -0.34 -10.14 0.82
C LYS A 373 0.53 -9.18 0.02
N ILE A 374 -0.08 -8.16 -0.56
CA ILE A 374 0.65 -7.03 -1.15
C ILE A 374 1.29 -6.24 -0.01
N VAL A 375 2.62 -6.23 0.05
CA VAL A 375 3.41 -5.48 1.04
C VAL A 375 4.00 -4.19 0.48
N THR A 376 4.09 -4.07 -0.85
CA THR A 376 4.57 -2.87 -1.55
C THR A 376 3.94 -2.82 -2.94
N MET A 377 3.70 -1.62 -3.46
CA MET A 377 3.25 -1.40 -4.85
C MET A 377 4.22 -0.44 -5.53
N ALA A 378 4.44 -0.61 -6.84
CA ALA A 378 5.24 0.31 -7.65
C ALA A 378 4.48 1.62 -7.91
N GLY A 379 3.14 1.57 -7.93
CA GLY A 379 2.26 2.73 -7.89
C GLY A 379 1.83 3.11 -6.47
N GLY A 380 1.52 4.37 -6.21
CA GLY A 380 1.15 4.86 -4.88
C GLY A 380 1.01 6.39 -4.78
N ASN A 381 0.33 6.89 -3.74
CA ASN A 381 0.20 8.33 -3.44
C ASN A 381 -0.39 9.18 -4.59
N GLY A 382 -1.34 8.62 -5.34
CA GLY A 382 -2.02 9.33 -6.42
C GLY A 382 -1.25 9.38 -7.75
N GLY A 383 -0.09 8.74 -7.84
CA GLY A 383 0.65 8.58 -9.09
C GLY A 383 1.27 7.20 -9.26
N THR A 384 1.90 7.00 -10.41
CA THR A 384 2.54 5.77 -10.81
C THR A 384 3.73 6.04 -11.73
N GLY A 385 4.67 5.11 -11.78
CA GLY A 385 5.75 5.14 -12.77
C GLY A 385 5.22 4.80 -14.16
N LEU A 386 5.60 5.58 -15.16
CA LEU A 386 5.41 5.27 -16.57
C LEU A 386 6.78 5.16 -17.22
N LYS A 387 7.12 3.97 -17.72
CA LYS A 387 8.33 3.75 -18.52
C LYS A 387 7.93 3.40 -19.93
N VAL A 388 8.59 4.02 -20.90
CA VAL A 388 8.39 3.73 -22.33
C VAL A 388 9.72 3.32 -22.91
N PHE A 389 9.74 2.16 -23.55
CA PHE A 389 10.87 1.63 -24.30
C PHE A 389 10.50 1.60 -25.76
N THR A 390 11.40 2.05 -26.62
CA THR A 390 11.18 2.06 -28.06
C THR A 390 12.21 1.19 -28.77
N GLY A 391 11.78 0.54 -29.85
CA GLY A 391 12.67 -0.20 -30.74
C GLY A 391 13.36 0.74 -31.74
N GLN A 392 14.66 0.53 -31.99
CA GLN A 392 15.38 1.16 -33.09
C GLN A 392 16.42 0.20 -33.65
N GLU A 393 16.34 -0.09 -34.95
CA GLU A 393 17.30 -0.97 -35.63
C GLU A 393 17.45 -2.35 -34.95
N GLY A 394 16.36 -2.83 -34.34
CA GLY A 394 16.33 -4.09 -33.58
C GLY A 394 16.87 -4.01 -32.15
N GLU A 395 17.29 -2.84 -31.66
CA GLU A 395 17.65 -2.60 -30.26
C GLU A 395 16.51 -1.87 -29.52
N VAL A 396 16.09 -2.41 -28.38
CA VAL A 396 15.07 -1.78 -27.53
C VAL A 396 15.74 -1.06 -26.37
N SER A 397 15.47 0.23 -26.22
CA SER A 397 16.06 1.08 -25.19
C SER A 397 15.00 1.92 -24.47
N LYS A 398 15.30 2.40 -23.25
CA LYS A 398 14.36 3.19 -22.46
C LYS A 398 14.35 4.63 -22.96
N ALA A 399 13.25 5.04 -23.59
CA ALA A 399 13.07 6.40 -24.10
C ALA A 399 12.51 7.36 -23.04
N LEU A 400 11.67 6.87 -22.13
CA LEU A 400 11.04 7.68 -21.08
C LEU A 400 10.95 6.93 -19.75
N ASP A 401 11.15 7.64 -18.64
CA ASP A 401 10.94 7.17 -17.27
C ASP A 401 10.44 8.35 -16.42
N ILE A 402 9.15 8.37 -16.12
CA ILE A 402 8.52 9.48 -15.37
C ILE A 402 7.56 8.94 -14.31
N PHE A 403 7.32 9.75 -13.28
CA PHE A 403 6.22 9.54 -12.35
C PHE A 403 5.06 10.47 -12.70
N THR A 404 3.85 9.93 -12.85
CA THR A 404 2.67 10.71 -13.30
C THR A 404 1.39 10.23 -12.65
N THR A 405 0.37 11.09 -12.56
CA THR A 405 -0.98 10.74 -12.05
C THR A 405 -1.92 10.27 -13.17
N GLY A 406 -1.49 10.44 -14.41
CA GLY A 406 -2.17 9.99 -15.61
C GLY A 406 -1.34 10.32 -16.85
N ALA A 407 -1.54 9.58 -17.93
CA ALA A 407 -0.90 9.85 -19.20
C ALA A 407 -1.75 9.38 -20.38
N GLU A 408 -1.62 10.07 -21.51
CA GLU A 408 -2.12 9.60 -22.80
C GLU A 408 -0.93 9.56 -23.77
N ILE A 409 -0.76 8.45 -24.48
CA ILE A 409 0.23 8.33 -25.56
C ILE A 409 -0.51 8.37 -26.88
N ARG A 410 -0.15 9.36 -27.70
CA ARG A 410 -0.70 9.55 -29.04
C ARG A 410 0.35 9.23 -30.09
N SER A 411 -0.01 8.32 -30.99
CA SER A 411 0.83 7.85 -32.07
C SER A 411 0.73 8.78 -33.28
N HIS A 412 1.88 9.05 -33.90
CA HIS A 412 2.03 9.75 -35.16
C HIS A 412 3.07 9.02 -36.01
N GLU A 413 3.09 9.27 -37.32
CA GLU A 413 4.11 8.72 -38.22
C GLU A 413 5.52 9.24 -37.84
N GLY A 414 6.38 8.33 -37.38
CA GLY A 414 7.77 8.54 -36.97
C GLY A 414 7.97 9.21 -35.60
N PHE A 415 6.93 9.39 -34.79
CA PHE A 415 7.06 9.82 -33.40
C PHE A 415 5.80 9.57 -32.56
N ALA A 416 5.94 9.56 -31.23
CA ALA A 416 4.81 9.58 -30.31
C ALA A 416 4.80 10.84 -29.43
N ILE A 417 3.62 11.23 -28.95
CA ILE A 417 3.45 12.29 -27.96
C ILE A 417 2.91 11.68 -26.67
N VAL A 418 3.65 11.81 -25.58
CA VAL A 418 3.20 11.47 -24.23
C VAL A 418 2.68 12.73 -23.56
N ILE A 419 1.40 12.75 -23.21
CA ILE A 419 0.73 13.82 -22.49
C ILE A 419 0.55 13.36 -21.04
N ALA A 420 1.48 13.71 -20.16
CA ALA A 420 1.38 13.46 -18.72
C ALA A 420 0.78 14.66 -17.99
N SER A 421 0.34 14.48 -16.74
CA SER A 421 -0.43 15.48 -15.98
C SER A 421 0.21 16.87 -15.89
N GLN A 422 1.54 16.96 -15.90
CA GLN A 422 2.29 18.22 -15.77
C GLN A 422 3.21 18.51 -16.95
N ARG A 423 3.52 17.52 -17.77
CA ARG A 423 4.59 17.58 -18.77
C ARG A 423 4.17 16.84 -20.03
N LYS A 424 4.76 17.23 -21.15
CA LYS A 424 4.49 16.62 -22.45
C LYS A 424 5.82 16.28 -23.08
N TYR A 425 5.91 15.09 -23.63
CA TYR A 425 7.14 14.58 -24.22
C TYR A 425 6.87 14.17 -25.67
N LYS A 426 7.78 14.53 -26.56
CA LYS A 426 7.88 13.92 -27.88
C LYS A 426 8.89 12.78 -27.78
N LEU A 427 8.44 11.57 -28.08
CA LEU A 427 9.27 10.39 -28.25
C LEU A 427 9.59 10.27 -29.74
N ALA A 428 10.86 10.41 -30.09
CA ALA A 428 11.34 10.20 -31.44
C ALA A 428 12.80 9.78 -31.37
N ASP A 429 13.21 8.96 -32.33
CA ASP A 429 14.59 8.50 -32.45
C ASP A 429 15.10 7.87 -31.14
N GLY A 430 14.29 7.06 -30.45
CA GLY A 430 14.67 6.42 -29.18
C GLY A 430 14.71 7.33 -27.96
N ASN A 431 14.34 8.62 -28.10
CA ASN A 431 14.57 9.63 -27.06
C ASN A 431 13.29 10.42 -26.71
N ALA A 432 13.11 10.72 -25.43
CA ALA A 432 12.12 11.68 -24.97
C ALA A 432 12.66 13.11 -24.93
N THR A 433 11.96 14.04 -25.57
CA THR A 433 12.22 15.48 -25.48
C THR A 433 10.98 16.20 -24.95
N GLU A 434 11.14 17.00 -23.89
CA GLU A 434 10.03 17.78 -23.34
C GLU A 434 9.59 18.86 -24.36
N THR A 435 8.28 19.00 -24.58
CA THR A 435 7.72 19.93 -25.57
C THR A 435 6.51 20.68 -25.00
N SER A 436 6.40 21.97 -25.32
CA SER A 436 5.19 22.75 -25.01
C SER A 436 4.10 22.62 -26.08
N LYS A 437 4.46 22.16 -27.28
CA LYS A 437 3.56 22.06 -28.44
C LYS A 437 3.13 20.62 -28.64
N ILE A 438 1.81 20.40 -28.66
CA ILE A 438 1.19 19.14 -29.07
C ILE A 438 0.79 19.31 -30.55
N PRO A 439 1.41 18.57 -31.49
CA PRO A 439 0.94 18.49 -32.87
C PRO A 439 -0.55 18.12 -32.92
N LYS A 440 -1.31 18.72 -33.85
CA LYS A 440 -2.71 18.33 -34.04
C LYS A 440 -2.77 16.93 -34.68
N GLY A 441 -3.77 16.15 -34.29
CA GLY A 441 -3.97 14.78 -34.80
C GLY A 441 -3.35 13.71 -33.89
N GLY A 442 -3.08 12.54 -34.46
CA GLY A 442 -2.54 11.37 -33.77
C GLY A 442 -3.60 10.49 -33.10
N ASP A 443 -3.38 9.19 -33.10
CA ASP A 443 -4.31 8.21 -32.52
C ASP A 443 -3.91 7.89 -31.08
N ALA A 444 -4.86 7.91 -30.15
CA ALA A 444 -4.60 7.50 -28.77
C ALA A 444 -4.39 5.98 -28.73
N VAL A 445 -3.13 5.55 -28.55
CA VAL A 445 -2.73 4.13 -28.55
C VAL A 445 -2.59 3.58 -27.12
N TYR A 446 -2.44 4.46 -26.15
CA TYR A 446 -2.38 4.08 -24.74
C TYR A 446 -2.93 5.20 -23.87
N ALA A 447 -3.67 4.82 -22.83
CA ALA A 447 -4.17 5.73 -21.81
C ALA A 447 -3.95 5.11 -20.44
N LEU A 448 -3.21 5.84 -19.61
CA LEU A 448 -3.04 5.59 -18.19
C LEU A 448 -3.95 6.56 -17.45
N GLY A 449 -5.09 6.03 -16.99
CA GLY A 449 -6.03 6.76 -16.15
C GLY A 449 -6.27 6.02 -14.85
N ARG A 450 -6.59 6.77 -13.81
CA ARG A 450 -7.36 6.25 -12.67
C ARG A 450 -8.81 6.62 -12.82
#